data_AF-A0A919NCJ2-F1
#
_entry.id   AF-A0A919NCJ2-F1
#
_cell.length_a   1.000
_cell.length_b   1.000
_cell.length_c   1.000
_cell.angle_alpha   90.00
_cell.angle_beta   90.00
_cell.angle_gamma   90.00
#
_symmetry.space_group_name_H-M   'P 1'
#
loop_
_entity.id
_entity.type
_entity.pdbx_description
1 polymer ?
#
loop_
_entity_poly.entity_id
_entity_poly.type
_entity_poly.pdbx_seq_one_letter_code
_entity_poly.pdbx_strand_id
1 'polypeptide(L)'
;MADLTLDQALAELPDTADGIAAYLIEQECRGKPRRTDCCPIANYLRGTGEFSDIDVDPEMVTVWDDDDRWEQGRQQEIQTPEHVASFIRRFDGGAWPELVAEGGDDRA
;
A
#
# COMPACT_ATOMS: atom_id res chain seq x y z
N MET A 1 11.58 8.76 19.34
CA MET A 1 11.45 8.17 18.01
C MET A 1 10.13 8.69 17.50
N ALA A 2 10.14 9.49 16.43
CA ALA A 2 8.91 10.06 15.92
C ALA A 2 8.13 8.91 15.29
N ASP A 3 6.98 8.60 15.89
CA ASP A 3 5.95 7.71 15.34
C ASP A 3 5.64 8.23 13.92
N LEU A 4 6.02 7.48 12.88
CA LEU A 4 5.74 7.89 11.51
C LEU A 4 4.24 7.66 11.29
N THR A 5 3.46 8.74 11.24
CA THR A 5 2.02 8.60 11.06
C THR A 5 1.70 8.19 9.63
N LEU A 6 0.59 7.47 9.44
CA LEU A 6 0.15 7.01 8.11
C LEU A 6 0.00 8.18 7.11
N ASP A 7 -0.42 9.36 7.58
CA ASP A 7 -0.50 10.55 6.74
C ASP A 7 0.88 11.05 6.26
N GLN A 8 1.91 10.93 7.10
CA GLN A 8 3.28 11.31 6.74
C GLN A 8 3.84 10.35 5.71
N ALA A 9 3.66 9.05 5.91
CA ALA A 9 4.13 8.03 4.98
C ALA A 9 3.48 8.16 3.59
N LEU A 10 2.19 8.51 3.55
CA LEU A 10 1.51 8.82 2.28
C LEU A 10 1.94 10.16 1.68
N ALA A 11 2.27 11.16 2.50
CA ALA A 11 2.78 12.46 2.03
C ALA A 11 4.20 12.39 1.45
N GLU A 12 4.99 11.36 1.79
CA GLU A 12 6.28 11.09 1.16
C GLU A 12 6.15 10.54 -0.26
N LEU A 13 4.99 9.95 -0.59
CA LEU A 13 4.75 9.47 -1.94
C LEU A 13 4.55 10.64 -2.91
N PRO A 14 4.99 10.49 -4.17
CA PRO A 14 4.75 11.51 -5.19
C PRO A 14 3.25 11.81 -5.37
N ASP A 15 2.93 13.07 -5.65
CA ASP A 15 1.56 13.55 -5.85
C ASP A 15 0.92 13.12 -7.19
N THR A 16 1.59 12.24 -7.95
CA THR A 16 1.10 11.75 -9.25
C THR A 16 1.16 10.23 -9.32
N ALA A 17 0.18 9.61 -9.98
CA ALA A 17 0.11 8.16 -10.12
C ALA A 17 1.34 7.56 -10.81
N ASP A 18 1.85 8.20 -11.87
CA ASP A 18 3.06 7.79 -12.57
C ASP A 18 4.32 7.99 -11.70
N GLY A 19 4.36 9.05 -10.89
CA GLY A 19 5.45 9.28 -9.92
C GLY A 19 5.47 8.21 -8.83
N ILE A 20 4.31 7.86 -8.27
CA ILE A 20 4.17 6.76 -7.31
C ILE A 20 4.65 5.46 -7.93
N ALA A 21 4.26 5.17 -9.17
CA ALA A 21 4.70 3.96 -9.86
C ALA A 21 6.22 3.92 -9.98
N ALA A 22 6.84 4.97 -10.51
CA ALA A 22 8.29 5.07 -10.65
C ALA A 22 9.01 4.90 -9.31
N TYR A 23 8.52 5.57 -8.26
CA TYR A 23 9.07 5.47 -6.93
C TYR A 23 9.01 4.05 -6.37
N LEU A 24 7.87 3.37 -6.52
CA LEU A 24 7.70 1.99 -6.05
C LEU A 24 8.55 0.99 -6.86
N ILE A 25 8.79 1.26 -8.14
CA ILE A 25 9.72 0.48 -8.98
C ILE A 25 11.15 0.63 -8.44
N GLU A 26 11.57 1.86 -8.12
CA GLU A 26 12.89 2.13 -7.54
C GLU A 26 13.07 1.49 -6.16
N GLN A 27 12.01 1.43 -5.36
CA GLN A 27 12.00 0.73 -4.06
C GLN A 27 11.80 -0.79 -4.18
N GLU A 28 11.72 -1.32 -5.41
CA GLU A 28 11.46 -2.74 -5.71
C GLU A 28 10.18 -3.28 -5.01
N CYS A 29 9.25 -2.39 -4.70
CA CYS A 29 8.01 -2.67 -3.99
C CYS A 29 6.94 -3.12 -4.98
N ARG A 30 6.80 -4.44 -5.15
CA ARG A 30 5.81 -5.05 -6.05
C ARG A 30 4.57 -5.50 -5.28
N GLY A 31 3.45 -5.62 -5.97
CA GLY A 31 2.18 -6.02 -5.36
C GLY A 31 1.26 -6.78 -6.31
N LYS A 32 0.08 -7.17 -5.83
CA LYS A 32 -0.92 -7.86 -6.64
C LYS A 32 -2.07 -6.91 -6.98
N PRO A 33 -2.48 -6.78 -8.25
CA PRO A 33 -3.62 -5.97 -8.61
C PRO A 33 -4.90 -6.54 -7.98
N ARG A 34 -5.81 -5.66 -7.59
CA ARG A 34 -7.10 -5.94 -6.92
C ARG A 34 -6.97 -6.62 -5.56
N ARG A 35 -5.79 -6.54 -4.95
CA ARG A 35 -5.48 -7.05 -3.61
C ARG A 35 -5.00 -5.90 -2.76
N THR A 36 -5.90 -5.39 -1.94
CA THR A 36 -5.72 -4.24 -1.05
C THR A 36 -4.59 -4.49 -0.04
N ASP A 37 -4.51 -5.72 0.42
CA ASP A 37 -3.54 -6.25 1.39
C ASP A 37 -2.18 -6.51 0.75
N CYS A 38 -2.13 -6.72 -0.57
CA CYS A 38 -0.90 -6.98 -1.31
C CYS A 38 -0.58 -5.86 -2.30
N CYS A 39 -1.15 -4.67 -2.14
CA CYS A 39 -0.88 -3.53 -3.01
C CYS A 39 0.62 -3.14 -2.93
N PRO A 40 1.22 -2.62 -4.02
CA PRO A 40 2.59 -2.12 -4.00
C PRO A 40 2.84 -1.10 -2.87
N ILE A 41 1.87 -0.21 -2.65
CA ILE A 41 1.89 0.78 -1.56
C ILE A 41 1.79 0.11 -0.19
N ALA A 42 0.92 -0.90 -0.04
CA ALA A 42 0.80 -1.66 1.21
C ALA A 42 2.13 -2.31 1.57
N ASN A 43 2.82 -2.92 0.59
CA ASN A 43 4.12 -3.55 0.80
C ASN A 43 5.22 -2.53 1.12
N TYR A 44 5.22 -1.37 0.46
CA TYR A 44 6.12 -0.27 0.82
C TYR A 44 5.93 0.16 2.28
N LEU A 45 4.67 0.39 2.68
CA LEU A 45 4.33 0.78 4.06
C LEU A 45 4.67 -0.31 5.08
N ARG A 46 4.51 -1.60 4.74
CA ARG A 46 5.01 -2.67 5.61
C ARG A 46 6.54 -2.70 5.70
N GLY A 47 7.22 -2.35 4.61
CA GLY A 47 8.67 -2.29 4.54
C GLY A 47 9.30 -1.25 5.47
N THR A 48 8.55 -0.23 5.91
CA THR A 48 9.03 0.75 6.90
C THR A 48 9.16 0.15 8.31
N GLY A 49 8.49 -0.97 8.58
CA GLY A 49 8.50 -1.66 9.87
C GLY A 49 7.51 -1.10 10.90
N GLU A 50 6.81 -0.01 10.58
CA GLU A 50 5.85 0.64 11.48
C GLU A 50 4.43 0.01 11.36
N PHE A 51 4.14 -0.66 10.24
CA PHE A 51 2.82 -1.20 9.94
C PHE A 51 2.91 -2.69 9.58
N SER A 52 2.29 -3.56 10.36
CA SER A 52 2.26 -5.01 10.06
C SER A 52 1.09 -5.40 9.16
N ASP A 53 -0.11 -4.90 9.47
CA ASP A 53 -1.36 -5.27 8.78
C ASP A 53 -2.01 -3.98 8.22
N ILE A 54 -1.89 -3.80 6.91
CA ILE A 54 -2.38 -2.62 6.19
C ILE A 54 -3.09 -3.04 4.91
N ASP A 55 -4.27 -2.47 4.68
CA ASP A 55 -5.05 -2.56 3.46
C ASP A 55 -5.11 -1.17 2.81
N VAL A 56 -4.80 -1.14 1.51
CA VAL A 56 -4.80 0.10 0.73
C VAL A 56 -5.82 -0.02 -0.41
N ASP A 57 -6.97 0.62 -0.22
CA ASP A 57 -8.05 0.73 -1.21
C ASP A 57 -8.07 2.11 -1.89
N PRO A 58 -8.69 2.24 -3.07
CA PRO A 58 -8.89 3.54 -3.71
C PRO A 58 -9.84 4.47 -2.91
N GLU A 59 -10.58 3.93 -1.94
CA GLU A 59 -11.51 4.70 -1.11
C GLU A 59 -10.95 5.01 0.28
N MET A 60 -10.25 4.04 0.89
CA MET A 60 -9.73 4.15 2.26
C MET A 60 -8.42 3.39 2.43
N VAL A 61 -7.56 3.87 3.32
CA VAL A 61 -6.39 3.13 3.80
C VAL A 61 -6.67 2.74 5.25
N THR A 62 -6.55 1.46 5.54
CA THR A 62 -6.83 0.90 6.86
C THR A 62 -5.60 0.19 7.40
N VAL A 63 -5.21 0.52 8.62
CA VAL A 63 -4.11 -0.12 9.35
C VAL A 63 -4.67 -0.76 10.61
N TRP A 64 -4.30 -2.01 10.85
CA TRP A 64 -4.57 -2.73 12.10
C TRP A 64 -3.28 -2.92 12.89
N ASP A 65 -3.38 -2.68 14.20
CA ASP A 65 -2.30 -2.95 15.14
C ASP A 65 -2.25 -4.46 15.46
N ASP A 66 -1.04 -5.03 15.45
CA ASP A 66 -0.77 -6.48 15.53
C ASP A 66 -1.30 -7.11 16.83
N ASP A 67 -1.46 -6.31 17.89
CA ASP A 67 -1.87 -6.80 19.20
C ASP A 67 -3.33 -7.28 19.23
N ASP A 68 -4.20 -6.80 18.33
CA ASP A 68 -5.62 -7.15 18.47
C ASP A 68 -6.51 -7.07 17.21
N ARG A 69 -6.22 -7.92 16.22
CA ARG A 69 -7.09 -8.14 15.05
C ARG A 69 -8.50 -8.62 15.42
N TRP A 70 -8.72 -9.10 16.65
CA TRP A 70 -9.98 -9.71 17.10
C TRP A 70 -10.73 -8.88 18.17
N GLU A 71 -10.06 -8.03 18.95
CA GLU A 71 -10.66 -7.15 19.96
C GLU A 71 -10.61 -5.67 19.55
N GLN A 72 -11.10 -5.31 18.36
CA GLN A 72 -11.26 -3.88 17.97
C GLN A 72 -9.98 -3.05 18.27
N GLY A 73 -8.80 -3.64 18.04
CA GLY A 73 -7.52 -2.96 18.16
C GLY A 73 -7.54 -1.65 17.38
N ARG A 74 -6.73 -0.67 17.78
CA ARG A 74 -6.74 0.71 17.25
C ARG A 74 -6.61 0.69 15.72
N GLN A 75 -7.75 0.72 15.04
CA GLN A 75 -7.83 0.79 13.59
C GLN A 75 -7.59 2.24 13.21
N GLN A 76 -6.54 2.50 12.42
CA GLN A 76 -6.36 3.79 11.79
C GLN A 76 -6.98 3.71 10.39
N GLU A 77 -7.98 4.54 10.17
CA GLU A 77 -8.63 4.70 8.88
C GLU A 77 -8.40 6.12 8.39
N ILE A 78 -7.83 6.25 7.21
CA ILE A 78 -7.72 7.55 6.55
C ILE A 78 -8.27 7.46 5.13
N GLN A 79 -8.87 8.55 4.68
CA GLN A 79 -9.34 8.63 3.31
C GLN A 79 -8.15 8.58 2.35
N THR A 80 -8.23 7.71 1.34
CA THR A 80 -7.16 7.55 0.36
C THR A 80 -6.98 8.87 -0.42
N PRO A 81 -5.76 9.44 -0.45
CA PRO A 81 -5.48 10.61 -1.26
C PRO A 81 -5.75 10.35 -2.74
N GLU A 82 -6.22 11.37 -3.48
CA GLU A 82 -6.66 11.19 -4.87
C GLU A 82 -5.55 10.65 -5.79
N HIS A 83 -4.30 11.03 -5.56
CA HIS A 83 -3.15 10.53 -6.32
C HIS A 83 -2.89 9.04 -6.06
N VAL A 84 -3.02 8.59 -4.81
CA VAL A 84 -2.94 7.17 -4.43
C VAL A 84 -4.11 6.38 -5.01
N ALA A 85 -5.33 6.90 -4.88
CA ALA A 85 -6.52 6.26 -5.46
C ALA A 85 -6.40 6.13 -6.99
N SER A 86 -5.88 7.16 -7.65
CA SER A 86 -5.63 7.15 -9.10
C SER A 86 -4.56 6.14 -9.49
N PHE A 87 -3.50 6.00 -8.69
CA PHE A 87 -2.51 4.95 -8.87
C PHE A 87 -3.13 3.56 -8.76
N ILE A 88 -3.86 3.27 -7.68
CA ILE A 88 -4.47 1.95 -7.44
C ILE A 88 -5.39 1.56 -8.61
N ARG A 89 -6.26 2.47 -9.05
CA ARG A 89 -7.16 2.23 -10.19
C ARG A 89 -6.41 1.92 -11.49
N ARG A 90 -5.31 2.62 -11.77
CA ARG A 90 -4.49 2.40 -12.97
C ARG A 90 -3.67 1.12 -12.86
N PHE A 91 -3.12 0.82 -11.68
CA PHE A 91 -2.40 -0.42 -11.40
C PHE A 91 -3.31 -1.65 -11.53
N ASP A 92 -4.51 -1.59 -10.96
CA ASP A 92 -5.54 -2.64 -11.11
C ASP A 92 -6.03 -2.80 -12.55
N GLY A 93 -5.92 -1.73 -13.34
CA GLY A 93 -6.15 -1.71 -14.79
C GLY A 93 -4.97 -2.26 -15.61
N GLY A 94 -3.84 -2.60 -14.99
CA GLY A 94 -2.65 -3.15 -15.64
C GLY A 94 -1.73 -2.10 -16.26
N ALA A 95 -1.78 -0.84 -15.83
CA ALA A 95 -0.94 0.23 -16.38
C ALA A 95 0.57 -0.01 -16.17
N TRP A 96 0.95 -0.70 -15.09
CA TRP A 96 2.35 -0.97 -14.72
C TRP A 96 2.57 -2.45 -14.43
N PRO A 97 2.78 -3.29 -15.45
CA PRO A 97 3.01 -4.73 -15.27
C PRO A 97 4.29 -5.03 -14.47
N GLU A 98 5.29 -4.14 -14.50
CA GLU A 98 6.54 -4.27 -13.74
C GLU A 98 6.38 -4.19 -12.22
N LEU A 99 5.29 -3.55 -11.75
CA LEU A 99 4.93 -3.49 -10.33
C LEU A 99 4.10 -4.70 -9.88
N VAL A 100 3.68 -5.54 -10.83
CA VAL A 100 2.96 -6.77 -10.49
C VAL A 100 3.99 -7.75 -9.95
N ALA A 101 3.79 -8.16 -8.70
CA ALA A 101 4.53 -9.27 -8.11
C ALA A 101 4.25 -10.49 -8.98
N GLU A 102 5.28 -10.95 -9.71
CA GLU A 102 5.23 -12.22 -10.41
C GLU A 102 4.83 -13.27 -9.38
N GLY A 103 3.84 -14.09 -9.73
CA GLY A 103 3.32 -15.12 -8.83
C GLY A 103 4.47 -15.98 -8.31
N GLY A 104 4.86 -15.74 -7.07
CA GLY A 104 5.45 -16.78 -6.24
C GLY A 104 4.38 -17.85 -6.07
N ASP A 105 4.42 -18.80 -7.01
CA ASP A 105 3.95 -20.16 -6.92
C ASP A 105 2.47 -20.40 -6.55
N ASP A 106 1.71 -20.71 -7.60
CA ASP A 106 0.70 -21.75 -7.56
C ASP A 106 1.39 -23.07 -7.16
N ARG A 107 1.20 -23.53 -5.90
CA ARG A 107 1.53 -24.88 -5.40
C ARG A 107 2.98 -25.40 -5.52
N ALA A 108 3.59 -25.64 -4.35
CA ALA A 108 4.38 -26.84 -4.06
C ALA A 108 4.14 -27.35 -2.64
#